data_AF-A0A7W4AYH0-F1
#
_entry.id   AF-A0A7W4AYH0-F1
#
_cell.length_a   1.000
_cell.length_b   1.000
_cell.length_c   1.000
_cell.angle_alpha   90.00
_cell.angle_beta   90.00
_cell.angle_gamma   90.00
#
_symmetry.space_group_name_H-M   'P 1'
#
loop_
_entity.id
_entity.type
_entity.pdbx_description
1 polymer ?
#
loop_
_entity_poly.entity_id
_entity_poly.type
_entity_poly.pdbx_seq_one_letter_code
_entity_poly.pdbx_strand_id
1 'polypeptide(L)'
;MKNNEFDLKATRCPIAMVYVRRALTLAIEQEFEGNLTIKTIEPSLLRDLSFFAGHFEGKIDIINSSQTDVTLSMKNNWIESNVAIDDELNDIKYQHNILVKISK
;
A
#
# COMPACT_ATOMS: atom_id res chain seq x y z
N MET A 1 -16.67 -3.04 11.46
CA MET A 1 -16.41 -2.85 10.01
C MET A 1 -15.15 -3.64 9.68
N LYS A 2 -15.18 -4.54 8.70
CA LYS A 2 -13.94 -5.17 8.22
C LYS A 2 -13.18 -4.10 7.43
N ASN A 3 -12.02 -3.67 7.91
CA ASN A 3 -11.14 -2.83 7.11
C ASN A 3 -10.56 -3.73 6.02
N ASN A 4 -10.79 -3.37 4.75
CA ASN A 4 -10.09 -4.02 3.65
C ASN A 4 -8.66 -3.48 3.68
N GLU A 5 -7.70 -4.38 3.88
CA GLU A 5 -6.29 -4.05 3.95
C GLU A 5 -5.55 -4.71 2.80
N PHE A 6 -4.69 -3.94 2.14
CA PHE A 6 -3.76 -4.42 1.13
C PHE A 6 -2.33 -4.15 1.63
N ASP A 7 -1.74 -5.17 2.26
CA ASP A 7 -0.41 -5.08 2.84
C ASP A 7 0.65 -5.59 1.85
N LEU A 8 1.51 -4.68 1.39
CA LEU A 8 2.62 -4.97 0.48
C LEU A 8 3.84 -5.50 1.24
N LYS A 9 3.81 -5.52 2.57
CA LYS A 9 4.91 -5.97 3.43
C LYS A 9 6.22 -5.26 3.04
N ALA A 10 7.26 -6.03 2.77
CA ALA A 10 8.58 -5.54 2.34
C ALA A 10 8.72 -5.34 0.82
N THR A 11 7.64 -5.42 0.05
CA THR A 11 7.70 -5.23 -1.42
C THR A 11 8.15 -3.81 -1.74
N ARG A 12 9.18 -3.70 -2.58
CA ARG A 12 9.78 -2.43 -2.99
C ARG A 12 9.36 -1.94 -4.37
N CYS A 13 9.74 -0.71 -4.69
CA CYS A 13 9.64 -0.15 -6.03
C CYS A 13 10.51 -0.96 -7.02
N PRO A 14 10.04 -1.18 -8.28
CA PRO A 14 8.78 -0.73 -8.87
C PRO A 14 7.58 -1.67 -8.62
N ILE A 15 7.83 -2.85 -8.05
CA ILE A 15 6.83 -3.91 -7.90
C ILE A 15 5.66 -3.44 -7.04
N ALA A 16 5.92 -2.73 -5.94
CA ALA A 16 4.90 -2.20 -5.05
C ALA A 16 3.91 -1.28 -5.79
N MET A 17 4.41 -0.42 -6.67
CA MET A 17 3.56 0.47 -7.49
C MET A 17 2.68 -0.35 -8.44
N VAL A 18 3.25 -1.35 -9.11
CA VAL A 18 2.50 -2.21 -10.03
C VAL A 18 1.38 -2.94 -9.30
N TYR A 19 1.64 -3.49 -8.12
CA TYR A 19 0.65 -4.21 -7.32
C TYR A 19 -0.49 -3.30 -6.88
N VAL A 20 -0.19 -2.09 -6.42
CA VAL A 20 -1.20 -1.13 -5.98
C VAL A 20 -2.07 -0.68 -7.13
N ARG A 21 -1.47 -0.30 -8.25
CA ARG A 21 -2.21 0.12 -9.44
C ARG A 21 -3.14 -0.99 -9.93
N ARG A 22 -2.66 -2.23 -10.01
CA ARG A 22 -3.48 -3.40 -10.38
C ARG A 22 -4.61 -3.63 -9.39
N ALA A 23 -4.34 -3.58 -8.09
CA ALA A 23 -5.37 -3.79 -7.07
C ALA A 23 -6.48 -2.74 -7.15
N LEU A 24 -6.13 -1.47 -7.36
CA LEU A 24 -7.09 -0.38 -7.49
C LEU A 24 -7.88 -0.45 -8.80
N THR A 25 -7.22 -0.75 -9.92
CA THR A 25 -7.90 -0.99 -11.20
C THR A 25 -8.91 -2.13 -11.07
N LEU A 26 -8.50 -3.27 -10.51
CA LEU A 26 -9.39 -4.41 -10.30
C LEU A 26 -10.55 -4.06 -9.37
N ALA A 27 -10.31 -3.29 -8.30
CA ALA A 27 -11.37 -2.85 -7.41
C ALA A 27 -12.42 -2.00 -8.15
N ILE A 28 -11.98 -1.07 -9.00
CA ILE A 28 -12.88 -0.26 -9.82
C ILE A 28 -13.63 -1.11 -10.85
N GLU A 29 -12.93 -2.01 -11.55
CA GLU A 29 -13.53 -2.91 -12.55
C GLU A 29 -14.57 -3.85 -11.94
N GLN A 30 -14.39 -4.24 -10.67
CA GLN A 30 -15.33 -5.06 -9.91
C GLN A 30 -16.40 -4.24 -9.18
N GLU A 31 -16.49 -2.93 -9.45
CA GLU A 31 -17.42 -2.01 -8.81
C GLU A 31 -17.35 -2.01 -7.27
N PHE A 32 -16.17 -2.28 -6.72
CA PHE A 32 -15.94 -2.19 -5.29
C PHE A 32 -16.12 -0.75 -4.82
N GLU A 33 -16.93 -0.57 -3.77
CA GLU A 33 -17.16 0.73 -3.14
C GLU A 33 -16.79 0.64 -1.66
N GLY A 34 -15.99 1.62 -1.19
CA GLY A 34 -15.62 1.72 0.21
C GLY A 34 -14.15 2.02 0.44
N ASN A 35 -13.69 1.74 1.66
CA ASN A 35 -12.35 2.11 2.10
C ASN A 35 -11.37 0.94 1.96
N LEU A 36 -10.18 1.24 1.46
CA LEU A 36 -9.04 0.33 1.38
C LEU A 36 -7.84 0.98 2.06
N THR A 37 -7.19 0.25 2.97
CA THR A 37 -5.92 0.69 3.57
C THR A 37 -4.77 -0.01 2.88
N ILE A 38 -3.94 0.76 2.19
CA ILE A 38 -2.70 0.27 1.55
C ILE A 38 -1.56 0.43 2.55
N LYS A 39 -0.87 -0.67 2.88
CA LYS A 39 0.30 -0.64 3.75
C LYS A 39 1.55 -0.90 2.92
N THR A 40 2.53 -0.01 2.99
CA THR A 40 3.76 -0.10 2.20
C THR A 40 4.97 0.43 2.94
N ILE A 41 6.16 -0.06 2.61
CA ILE A 41 7.44 0.55 3.02
C ILE A 41 7.93 1.58 1.99
N GLU A 42 7.25 1.74 0.85
CA GLU A 42 7.69 2.59 -0.27
C GLU A 42 7.12 4.01 -0.17
N PRO A 43 7.89 5.02 0.27
CA PRO A 43 7.40 6.38 0.39
C PRO A 43 7.03 6.99 -0.97
N SER A 44 7.67 6.50 -2.04
CA SER A 44 7.42 6.92 -3.42
C SER A 44 5.98 6.62 -3.87
N LEU A 45 5.33 5.62 -3.27
CA LEU A 45 3.97 5.22 -3.60
C LEU A 45 2.95 6.31 -3.30
N LEU A 46 3.11 7.09 -2.23
CA LEU A 46 2.14 8.15 -1.89
C LEU A 46 2.03 9.18 -3.01
N ARG A 47 3.19 9.55 -3.59
CA ARG A 47 3.26 10.47 -4.71
C ARG A 47 2.67 9.83 -5.97
N ASP A 48 3.07 8.59 -6.27
CA ASP A 48 2.57 7.85 -7.44
C ASP A 48 1.05 7.69 -7.43
N LEU A 49 0.51 7.31 -6.26
CA LEU A 49 -0.91 7.07 -6.05
C LEU A 49 -1.74 8.34 -6.26
N SER A 50 -1.22 9.50 -5.86
CA SER A 50 -1.89 10.78 -6.09
C SER A 50 -2.04 11.08 -7.58
N PHE A 51 -0.99 10.81 -8.37
CA PHE A 51 -1.06 10.95 -9.83
C PHE A 51 -1.98 9.90 -10.45
N PHE A 52 -1.87 8.64 -10.03
CA PHE A 52 -2.68 7.55 -10.54
C PHE A 52 -4.18 7.77 -10.27
N ALA A 53 -4.56 8.18 -9.06
CA ALA A 53 -5.94 8.49 -8.69
C ALA A 53 -6.57 9.56 -9.62
N GLY A 54 -5.78 10.56 -10.02
CA GLY A 54 -6.21 11.58 -10.97
C GLY A 54 -6.61 11.05 -12.36
N HIS A 55 -6.15 9.85 -12.75
CA HIS A 55 -6.53 9.22 -14.02
C HIS A 55 -7.91 8.55 -13.99
N PHE A 56 -8.50 8.34 -12.80
CA PHE A 56 -9.79 7.66 -12.63
C PHE A 56 -10.94 8.62 -12.33
N GLU A 57 -10.84 9.88 -12.76
CA GLU A 57 -11.94 10.87 -12.74
C GLU A 57 -12.64 11.02 -11.37
N GLY A 58 -11.90 10.91 -10.26
CA GLY A 58 -12.45 11.04 -8.91
C GLY A 58 -13.02 9.76 -8.29
N LYS A 59 -12.84 8.60 -8.93
CA LYS A 59 -13.22 7.30 -8.33
C LYS A 59 -12.32 6.86 -7.18
N ILE A 60 -11.14 7.46 -7.05
CA ILE A 60 -10.19 7.17 -5.96
C ILE A 60 -9.87 8.47 -5.24
N ASP A 61 -10.19 8.51 -3.95
CA ASP A 61 -9.82 9.60 -3.06
C ASP A 61 -8.80 9.10 -2.03
N ILE A 62 -7.68 9.83 -1.86
CA ILE A 62 -6.76 9.59 -0.74
C ILE A 62 -7.30 10.35 0.46
N ILE A 63 -7.78 9.63 1.46
CA ILE A 63 -8.44 10.21 2.64
C ILE A 63 -7.41 10.56 3.73
N ASN A 64 -6.45 9.67 3.96
CA ASN A 64 -5.45 9.85 5.01
C ASN A 64 -4.15 9.13 4.66
N SER A 65 -3.04 9.63 5.19
CA SER A 65 -1.75 8.93 5.19
C SER A 65 -1.11 9.07 6.56
N SER A 66 -0.72 7.94 7.14
CA SER A 66 0.03 7.91 8.39
C SER A 66 1.25 7.00 8.28
N GLN A 67 2.13 7.09 9.27
CA GLN A 67 3.30 6.23 9.40
C GLN A 67 3.22 5.47 10.72
N THR A 68 3.67 4.23 10.70
CA THR A 68 3.87 3.39 11.88
C THR A 68 5.31 2.89 11.88
N ASP A 69 5.95 2.85 13.05
CA ASP A 69 7.28 2.29 13.19
C ASP A 69 7.30 0.80 12.79
N VAL A 70 8.28 0.43 11.97
CA VAL A 70 8.52 -0.98 11.63
C VAL A 70 9.31 -1.61 12.77
N THR A 71 8.65 -2.50 13.50
CA THR A 71 9.26 -3.22 14.62
C THR A 71 10.15 -4.37 14.12
N LEU A 72 11.07 -4.83 14.99
CA LEU A 72 11.87 -6.01 14.71
C LEU A 72 11.01 -7.26 14.47
N SER A 73 9.89 -7.39 15.20
CA SER A 73 8.95 -8.50 15.00
C SER A 73 8.34 -8.49 13.59
N MET A 74 8.00 -7.31 13.06
CA MET A 74 7.51 -7.20 11.68
C MET A 74 8.58 -7.63 10.66
N LYS A 75 9.83 -7.21 10.84
CA LYS A 75 10.95 -7.60 9.97
C LYS A 75 11.16 -9.11 9.98
N ASN A 76 11.20 -9.73 11.16
CA ASN A 76 11.33 -11.18 11.31
C ASN A 76 10.20 -11.91 10.61
N ASN A 77 8.95 -11.46 10.78
CA ASN A 77 7.80 -12.08 10.11
C ASN A 77 7.92 -12.01 8.58
N TRP A 78 8.47 -10.93 8.02
CA TRP A 78 8.68 -10.80 6.58
C TRP A 78 9.78 -11.73 6.06
N ILE A 79 10.85 -11.93 6.83
CA ILE A 79 11.92 -12.89 6.53
C ILE A 79 11.39 -14.32 6.58
N GLU A 80 10.70 -14.70 7.67
CA GLU A 80 10.10 -16.03 7.85
C GLU A 80 9.06 -16.36 6.77
N SER A 81 8.38 -15.33 6.25
CA SER A 81 7.43 -15.47 5.15
C SER A 81 8.09 -15.52 3.75
N ASN A 82 9.42 -15.50 3.66
CA ASN A 82 10.19 -15.38 2.41
C ASN A 82 9.79 -14.17 1.55
N VAL A 83 9.42 -13.05 2.18
CA VAL A 83 9.04 -11.80 1.49
C VAL A 83 10.22 -10.82 1.39
N ALA A 84 11.25 -11.00 2.22
CA ALA A 84 12.48 -10.21 2.21
C ALA A 84 13.65 -11.01 2.78
N ILE A 85 14.87 -10.51 2.56
CA ILE A 85 16.07 -10.92 3.29
C ILE A 85 16.54 -9.80 4.23
N ASP A 86 17.30 -10.15 5.27
CA ASP A 86 17.67 -9.22 6.35
C ASP A 86 18.39 -7.95 5.85
N ASP A 87 19.33 -8.11 4.90
CA ASP A 87 20.09 -7.01 4.31
C ASP A 87 19.21 -5.94 3.66
N GLU A 88 18.04 -6.33 3.14
CA GLU A 88 17.08 -5.44 2.48
C GLU A 88 16.21 -4.65 3.45
N LEU A 89 16.26 -4.92 4.76
CA LEU A 89 15.37 -4.29 5.74
C LEU A 89 16.05 -3.22 6.60
N ASN A 90 17.36 -3.03 6.46
CA ASN A 90 18.16 -2.18 7.34
C ASN A 90 17.80 -0.69 7.28
N ASP A 91 17.42 -0.19 6.10
CA ASP A 91 17.01 1.20 5.85
C ASP A 91 15.52 1.48 6.15
N ILE A 92 14.73 0.43 6.41
CA ILE A 92 13.28 0.55 6.65
C ILE A 92 13.02 0.92 8.11
N LYS A 93 12.50 2.12 8.32
CA LYS A 93 12.08 2.64 9.62
C LYS A 93 10.57 2.67 9.80
N TYR A 94 9.83 2.95 8.73
CA TYR A 94 8.39 3.20 8.79
C TYR A 94 7.64 2.39 7.75
N GLN A 95 6.42 1.98 8.11
CA GLN A 95 5.40 1.51 7.19
C GLN A 95 4.40 2.66 7.01
N HIS A 96 4.17 3.04 5.76
CA HIS A 96 3.16 3.99 5.37
C HIS A 96 1.81 3.29 5.26
N ASN A 97 0.80 3.85 5.93
CA ASN A 97 -0.58 3.40 5.85
C ASN A 97 -1.36 4.47 5.09
N ILE A 98 -1.88 4.13 3.93
CA ILE A 98 -2.61 5.05 3.06
C ILE A 98 -4.05 4.59 2.98
N LEU A 99 -4.96 5.39 3.52
CA LEU A 99 -6.39 5.15 3.43
C LEU A 99 -6.90 5.77 2.13
N VAL A 100 -7.39 4.94 1.24
CA VAL A 100 -8.11 5.37 0.04
C VAL A 100 -9.59 5.02 0.15
N LYS A 101 -10.43 5.87 -0.42
CA LYS A 101 -11.85 5.62 -0.65
C LYS A 101 -12.05 5.40 -2.14
N ILE A 102 -12.74 4.32 -2.48
CA ILE A 102 -13.16 4.00 -3.84
C ILE A 102 -14.64 4.29 -3.94
N SER A 103 -15.01 5.12 -4.92
CA SER A 103 -16.36 5.62 -5.18
C SER A 103 -16.79 5.24 -6.60
N LYS A 104 -18.10 5.22 -6.86
CA LYS A 104 -18.66 4.94 -8.19
C LYS A 104 -18.46 6.07 -9.19
#